data_AF-A0A831V3I1-F1
#
_entry.id   AF-A0A831V3I1-F1
#
_cell.length_a   1.000
_cell.length_b   1.000
_cell.length_c   1.000
_cell.angle_alpha   90.00
_cell.angle_beta   90.00
_cell.angle_gamma   90.00
#
_symmetry.space_group_name_H-M   'P 1'
#
loop_
_entity.id
_entity.type
_entity.pdbx_description
1 polymer ?
#
loop_
_entity_poly.entity_id
_entity_poly.type
_entity_poly.pdbx_seq_one_letter_code
_entity_poly.pdbx_strand_id
1 'polypeptide(L)'
;MGELARLWRGELALGRAFWGYAVIGGLAVNLATSVLFLALMSVDRPLAALAAGYGLSVPYNIVALIGVWRAADRFPGERAYADLARIVTLAGMVVLTVT
;
A
#
# COMPACT_ATOMS: atom_id res chain seq x y z
N MET A 1 12.96 12.63 10.31
CA MET A 1 12.57 12.10 8.98
C MET A 1 11.37 11.18 9.18
N GLY A 2 10.27 11.38 8.44
CA GLY A 2 9.03 10.61 8.65
C GLY A 2 9.19 9.12 8.31
N GLU A 3 8.41 8.24 8.95
CA GLU A 3 8.51 6.79 8.76
C GLU A 3 8.27 6.34 7.31
N LEU A 4 7.39 7.03 6.56
CA LEU A 4 7.18 6.81 5.12
C LEU A 4 8.47 6.99 4.29
N ALA A 5 9.33 7.95 4.64
CA ALA A 5 10.60 8.14 3.96
C ALA A 5 11.59 7.01 4.27
N ARG A 6 11.55 6.45 5.48
CA ARG A 6 12.34 5.27 5.86
C ARG A 6 11.84 4.01 5.15
N LEU A 7 10.52 3.88 4.97
CA LEU A 7 9.91 2.80 4.20
C LEU A 7 10.37 2.87 2.74
N TRP A 8 10.28 4.05 2.14
CA TRP A 8 10.72 4.29 0.76
C TRP A 8 12.21 3.97 0.54
N ARG A 9 13.07 4.17 1.54
CA ARG A 9 14.51 3.84 1.48
C ARG A 9 14.80 2.36 1.76
N GLY A 10 13.80 1.55 2.10
CA GLY A 10 13.97 0.15 2.47
C GLY A 10 14.78 -0.03 3.76
N GLU A 11 14.74 0.95 4.67
CA GLU A 11 15.46 0.93 5.95
C GLU A 11 14.67 0.20 7.05
N LEU A 12 13.42 -0.19 6.76
CA LEU A 12 12.57 -0.95 7.66
C LEU A 12 12.76 -2.45 7.46
N ALA A 13 12.75 -3.20 8.56
CA ALA A 13 12.74 -4.66 8.53
C ALA A 13 11.58 -5.17 7.67
N LEU A 14 11.82 -6.19 6.85
CA LEU A 14 10.87 -6.74 5.87
C LEU A 14 9.49 -7.02 6.49
N GLY A 15 9.45 -7.64 7.68
CA GLY A 15 8.20 -7.93 8.38
C GLY A 15 7.40 -6.67 8.76
N ARG A 16 8.06 -5.57 9.13
CA ARG A 16 7.40 -4.31 9.49
C ARG A 16 6.95 -3.53 8.25
N ALA A 17 7.72 -3.59 7.17
CA ALA A 17 7.32 -3.03 5.88
C ALA A 17 6.10 -3.77 5.30
N PHE A 18 6.10 -5.10 5.36
CA PHE A 18 5.01 -5.93 4.85
C PHE A 18 3.74 -5.84 5.73
N TRP A 19 3.80 -6.24 7.00
CA TRP A 19 2.60 -6.27 7.84
C TRP A 19 2.10 -4.88 8.21
N GLY A 20 3.00 -3.96 8.53
CA GLY A 20 2.62 -2.62 8.97
C GLY A 20 2.12 -1.74 7.82
N TYR A 21 2.87 -1.67 6.73
CA TYR A 21 2.57 -0.72 5.65
C TYR A 21 1.81 -1.36 4.49
N ALA A 22 2.19 -2.54 4.01
CA ALA A 22 1.48 -3.16 2.90
C ALA A 22 0.12 -3.74 3.33
N VAL A 23 0.07 -4.50 4.43
CA VAL A 23 -1.16 -5.15 4.90
C VAL A 23 -2.03 -4.18 5.70
N ILE A 24 -1.60 -3.78 6.90
CA ILE A 24 -2.42 -2.93 7.78
C ILE A 24 -2.64 -1.55 7.16
N GLY A 25 -1.57 -0.95 6.65
CA GLY A 25 -1.64 0.34 5.97
C GLY A 25 -2.50 0.31 4.70
N GLY A 26 -2.31 -0.70 3.84
CA GLY A 26 -3.13 -0.90 2.64
C GLY A 26 -4.62 -1.10 2.96
N LEU A 27 -4.94 -1.91 3.97
CA LEU A 27 -6.31 -2.11 4.47
C LEU A 27 -6.91 -0.81 5.02
N ALA A 28 -6.17 -0.08 5.86
CA ALA A 28 -6.64 1.16 6.44
C ALA A 28 -6.93 2.21 5.35
N VAL A 29 -6.03 2.35 4.37
CA VAL A 29 -6.20 3.27 3.24
C VAL A 29 -7.40 2.86 2.40
N ASN A 30 -7.55 1.58 2.05
CA ASN A 30 -8.69 1.08 1.26
C ASN A 30 -10.01 1.26 1.98
N LEU A 31 -10.07 0.96 3.28
CA LEU A 31 -11.29 1.13 4.06
C LEU A 31 -11.67 2.62 4.13
N ALA A 32 -10.70 3.50 4.39
CA ALA A 32 -10.92 4.94 4.43
C ALA A 32 -11.37 5.49 3.06
N THR A 33 -10.73 5.07 1.97
CA THR A 33 -11.13 5.49 0.61
C THR A 33 -12.48 4.93 0.21
N SER A 34 -12.83 3.70 0.59
CA SER A 34 -14.15 3.10 0.34
C SER A 34 -15.25 3.86 1.08
N VAL A 35 -15.05 4.15 2.37
CA VAL A 35 -16.02 4.94 3.16
C VAL A 35 -16.19 6.34 2.56
N LEU A 36 -15.09 6.99 2.19
CA LEU A 36 -15.13 8.31 1.57
C LEU A 36 -15.80 8.29 0.19
N PHE A 37 -15.55 7.25 -0.62
CA PHE A 37 -16.20 7.04 -1.90
C PHE A 37 -17.71 6.90 -1.74
N LEU A 38 -18.16 6.05 -0.82
CA LEU A 38 -19.59 5.86 -0.53
C LEU A 38 -20.24 7.14 0.00
N ALA A 39 -19.56 7.87 0.88
CA ALA A 39 -20.05 9.15 1.39
C ALA A 39 -20.20 10.19 0.25
N LEU A 40 -19.22 10.29 -0.65
CA LEU A 40 -19.26 11.23 -1.78
C LEU A 40 -20.29 10.82 -2.83
N MET A 41 -20.49 9.52 -3.05
CA MET A 41 -21.59 9.00 -3.87
C MET A 41 -22.96 9.32 -3.28
N SER A 42 -23.12 9.27 -1.95
CA SER A 42 -24.40 9.58 -1.29
C SER A 42 -24.85 11.04 -1.45
N VAL A 43 -23.93 11.93 -1.84
CA VAL A 43 -24.19 13.36 -2.12
C VAL A 43 -24.08 13.68 -3.61
N ASP A 44 -24.18 12.68 -4.50
CA ASP A 44 -24.10 12.80 -5.95
C ASP A 44 -22.84 13.53 -6.45
N ARG A 45 -21.68 13.26 -5.81
CA ARG A 45 -20.37 13.79 -6.23
C ARG A 45 -19.45 12.68 -6.78
N PRO A 46 -19.82 12.04 -7.91
CA PRO A 46 -19.07 10.89 -8.45
C PRO A 46 -17.63 11.24 -8.87
N LEU A 47 -17.41 12.44 -9.42
CA LEU A 47 -16.05 12.88 -9.79
C LEU A 47 -15.14 13.08 -8.57
N ALA A 48 -15.70 13.62 -7.48
CA ALA A 48 -14.95 13.78 -6.24
C ALA A 48 -14.70 12.42 -5.57
N ALA A 49 -15.66 11.49 -5.65
CA ALA A 49 -15.51 10.13 -5.16
C ALA A 49 -14.36 9.40 -5.87
N LEU A 50 -14.30 9.49 -7.20
CA LEU A 50 -13.20 8.93 -8.00
C LEU A 50 -11.85 9.58 -7.67
N ALA A 51 -11.80 10.90 -7.55
CA ALA A 51 -10.57 11.62 -7.19
C ALA A 51 -10.09 11.24 -5.79
N ALA A 52 -10.99 11.09 -4.82
CA ALA A 52 -10.65 10.68 -3.46
C ALA A 52 -10.18 9.23 -3.38
N GLY A 53 -10.87 8.32 -4.08
CA GLY A 53 -10.53 6.89 -4.11
C GLY A 53 -9.17 6.64 -4.77
N TYR A 54 -8.98 7.11 -5.99
CA TYR A 54 -7.76 6.83 -6.74
C TYR A 54 -6.61 7.78 -6.42
N GLY A 55 -6.91 9.05 -6.10
CA GLY A 55 -5.89 10.08 -5.88
C GLY A 55 -5.04 9.84 -4.63
N LEU A 56 -5.57 9.14 -3.62
CA LEU A 56 -4.82 8.80 -2.40
C LEU A 56 -4.32 7.35 -2.40
N SER A 57 -5.14 6.42 -2.91
CA SER A 57 -4.82 5.00 -2.90
C SER A 57 -3.64 4.67 -3.83
N VAL A 58 -3.62 5.24 -5.03
CA VAL A 58 -2.57 4.94 -6.03
C VAL A 58 -1.18 5.39 -5.56
N PRO A 59 -0.95 6.63 -5.12
CA PRO A 59 0.37 7.05 -4.62
C PRO A 59 0.81 6.24 -3.40
N TYR A 60 -0.12 5.93 -2.49
CA TYR A 60 0.18 5.13 -1.30
C TYR A 60 0.63 3.71 -1.68
N ASN A 61 -0.12 3.05 -2.55
CA ASN A 61 0.19 1.71 -3.01
C ASN A 61 1.55 1.64 -3.72
N ILE A 62 1.91 2.67 -4.51
CA ILE A 62 3.23 2.77 -5.16
C ILE A 62 4.35 2.87 -4.10
N VAL A 63 4.16 3.71 -3.08
CA VAL A 63 5.13 3.86 -1.98
C VAL A 63 5.29 2.57 -1.18
N ALA A 64 4.18 1.89 -0.88
CA ALA A 64 4.19 0.61 -0.19
C ALA A 64 4.91 -0.46 -1.02
N LEU A 65 4.62 -0.55 -2.32
CA LEU A 65 5.25 -1.50 -3.23
C LEU A 65 6.77 -1.30 -3.30
N ILE A 66 7.21 -0.06 -3.57
CA ILE A 66 8.64 0.27 -3.67
C ILE A 66 9.34 0.04 -2.33
N GLY A 67 8.67 0.38 -1.22
CA GLY A 67 9.19 0.15 0.13
C GLY A 67 9.41 -1.32 0.44
N VAL A 68 8.45 -2.19 0.12
CA VAL A 68 8.59 -3.65 0.30
C VAL A 68 9.65 -4.22 -0.63
N TRP A 69 9.67 -3.82 -1.90
CA TRP A 69 10.68 -4.29 -2.87
C TRP A 69 12.11 -3.97 -2.46
N ARG A 70 12.35 -2.75 -1.98
CA ARG A 70 13.66 -2.31 -1.48
C ARG A 70 14.04 -2.95 -0.14
N ALA A 71 13.08 -3.17 0.74
CA ALA A 71 13.31 -3.90 1.99
C ALA A 71 13.63 -5.38 1.72
N ALA A 72 13.02 -5.98 0.69
CA ALA A 72 13.29 -7.34 0.24
C ALA A 72 14.71 -7.49 -0.34
N ASP A 73 15.19 -6.51 -1.11
CA ASP A 73 16.59 -6.52 -1.63
C ASP A 73 17.65 -6.45 -0.54
N ARG A 74 17.32 -5.83 0.60
CA ARG A 74 18.23 -5.69 1.75
C ARG A 74 18.08 -6.82 2.79
N PHE A 75 17.21 -7.80 2.56
CA PHE A 75 16.94 -8.84 3.54
C PHE A 75 18.10 -9.86 3.58
N PRO A 76 18.81 -10.00 4.71
CA PRO A 76 19.97 -10.90 4.82
C PRO A 76 19.57 -12.38 5.00
N GLY A 77 18.27 -12.69 5.15
CA GLY A 77 17.75 -14.04 5.32
C GLY A 77 17.43 -14.76 4.01
N GLU A 78 16.67 -15.85 4.09
CA GLU A 78 16.30 -16.68 2.94
C GLU A 78 15.52 -15.90 1.88
N ARG A 79 16.04 -15.92 0.65
CA ARG A 79 15.47 -15.19 -0.51
C ARG A 79 14.03 -15.59 -0.82
N ALA A 80 13.61 -16.80 -0.44
CA ALA A 80 12.23 -17.27 -0.59
C ALA A 80 11.22 -16.38 0.16
N TYR A 81 11.57 -15.86 1.35
CA TYR A 81 10.70 -14.93 2.09
C TYR A 81 10.64 -13.55 1.44
N ALA A 82 11.74 -13.11 0.83
CA ALA A 82 11.79 -11.87 0.09
C ALA A 82 10.90 -11.94 -1.16
N ASP A 83 10.98 -13.00 -1.95
CA ASP A 83 10.16 -13.18 -3.15
C ASP A 83 8.67 -13.36 -2.82
N LEU A 84 8.34 -14.07 -1.74
CA LEU A 84 6.96 -14.24 -1.30
C LEU A 84 6.33 -12.90 -0.86
N ALA A 85 7.09 -12.05 -0.16
CA ALA A 85 6.65 -10.70 0.17
C ALA A 85 6.40 -9.86 -1.10
N ARG A 86 7.26 -9.97 -2.12
CA ARG A 86 7.07 -9.28 -3.40
C ARG A 86 5.78 -9.71 -4.11
N ILE A 87 5.56 -11.03 -4.21
CA ILE A 87 4.39 -11.60 -4.88
C ILE A 87 3.11 -11.20 -4.14
N VAL A 88 3.09 -11.27 -2.82
CA VAL A 88 1.90 -10.91 -2.04
C VAL A 88 1.62 -9.42 -2.07
N THR A 89 2.64 -8.55 -2.07
CA THR A 89 2.43 -7.11 -2.24
C THR A 89 1.94 -6.75 -3.65
N LEU A 90 2.46 -7.40 -4.69
CA LEU A 90 1.95 -7.26 -6.06
C LEU A 90 0.49 -7.71 -6.16
N ALA A 91 0.17 -8.90 -5.62
CA ALA A 91 -1.20 -9.43 -5.62
C ALA A 91 -2.16 -8.52 -4.83
N GLY A 92 -1.75 -8.05 -3.65
CA GLY A 92 -2.54 -7.13 -2.84
C GLY A 92 -2.77 -5.80 -3.56
N MET A 93 -1.75 -5.25 -4.22
CA MET A 93 -1.89 -4.01 -4.98
C MET A 93 -2.86 -4.17 -6.16
N VAL A 94 -2.79 -5.28 -6.90
CA VAL A 94 -3.74 -5.56 -7.99
C VAL A 94 -5.17 -5.67 -7.46
N VAL A 95 -5.40 -6.45 -6.40
CA VAL A 95 -6.73 -6.61 -5.80
C VAL A 95 -7.29 -5.28 -5.30
N LEU A 96 -6.47 -4.47 -4.62
CA LEU A 96 -6.89 -3.20 -4.02
C LEU A 96 -6.99 -2.04 -5.02
N THR A 97 -6.51 -2.20 -6.26
CA THR A 97 -6.62 -1.18 -7.30
C THR A 97 -7.74 -1.50 -8.29
N VAL A 98 -8.09 -2.78 -8.45
CA VAL A 98 -9.14 -3.25 -9.37
C VAL A 98 -10.52 -3.33 -8.71
N THR A 99 -10.58 -3.38 -7.38
CA THR A 99 -11.83 -3.32 -6.60
C THR A 99 -12.21 -1.87 -6.32
#